data_AF-A0A9P0N8H8-F1
#
_entry.id   AF-A0A9P0N8H8-F1
#
_cell.length_a   1.000
_cell.length_b   1.000
_cell.length_c   1.000
_cell.angle_alpha   90.00
_cell.angle_beta   90.00
_cell.angle_gamma   90.00
#
_symmetry.space_group_name_H-M   'P 1'
#
loop_
_entity.id
_entity.type
_entity.pdbx_description
1 polymer ?
#
loop_
_entity_poly.entity_id
_entity_poly.type
_entity_poly.pdbx_seq_one_letter_code
_entity_poly.pdbx_strand_id
1 'polypeptide(L)'
;MCEDDDETKDFGIYFKNYYSQRPKAWAFCFRLDLSLNTNMYLEAMHKKLKYCYMHGKQNRRFDKCISLLMRFARDMMFERTIRMMKNKPTLRMEQIAHNHRRSIDIESSKIKKIDIDTWLVHSKTPDKNPYTVSFNNSENCMKCPLACPSYRICVHQFTCTCVDYKIKGNFCKHVHACIRVSEKNDTEINIDEDRATSAFEEHSNYVVQGSQITSVDQKESVSTSTRFTALINATIGIVSTTTDEAKLKGIKKLDELMMILQNGQINSASSSGPFFQIQLTCPATKILINNVSTRL
;
A
#
# COMPACT_ATOMS: atom_id res chain seq x y z
N MET A 1 -30.19 0.92 -29.74
CA MET A 1 -29.51 2.00 -28.96
C MET A 1 -28.18 2.46 -29.57
N CYS A 2 -27.34 1.59 -30.15
CA CYS A 2 -26.17 2.03 -30.96
C CYS A 2 -26.30 1.70 -32.46
N GLU A 3 -27.38 1.03 -32.89
CA GLU A 3 -27.63 0.70 -34.32
C GLU A 3 -28.52 1.74 -35.01
N ASP A 4 -29.18 2.59 -34.22
CA ASP A 4 -30.19 3.57 -34.66
C ASP A 4 -29.60 4.97 -34.86
N ASP A 5 -28.35 5.15 -34.46
CA ASP A 5 -27.59 6.40 -34.54
C ASP A 5 -26.45 6.22 -35.55
N ASP A 6 -26.41 7.06 -36.59
CA ASP A 6 -25.47 6.91 -37.70
C ASP A 6 -24.00 7.05 -37.29
N GLU A 7 -23.71 7.79 -36.21
CA GLU A 7 -22.33 7.93 -35.68
C GLU A 7 -21.84 6.65 -34.96
N THR A 8 -22.75 5.92 -34.29
CA THR A 8 -22.39 4.73 -33.51
C THR A 8 -22.75 3.40 -34.18
N LYS A 9 -23.39 3.45 -35.36
CA LYS A 9 -23.87 2.28 -36.11
C LYS A 9 -22.81 1.23 -36.38
N ASP A 10 -21.65 1.64 -36.89
CA ASP A 10 -20.54 0.73 -37.19
C ASP A 10 -19.99 0.05 -35.92
N PHE A 11 -19.92 0.81 -34.82
CA PHE A 11 -19.55 0.26 -33.53
C PHE A 11 -20.62 -0.72 -33.02
N GLY A 12 -21.91 -0.40 -33.16
CA GLY A 12 -23.02 -1.26 -32.78
C GLY A 12 -22.96 -2.61 -33.49
N ILE A 13 -22.78 -2.60 -34.82
CA ILE A 13 -22.64 -3.80 -35.65
C ILE A 13 -21.41 -4.62 -35.22
N TYR A 14 -20.26 -3.97 -35.04
CA TYR A 14 -19.03 -4.64 -34.58
C TYR A 14 -19.21 -5.27 -33.20
N PHE A 15 -19.74 -4.53 -32.23
CA PHE A 15 -19.96 -5.01 -30.87
C PHE A 15 -20.92 -6.20 -30.86
N LYS A 16 -22.00 -6.14 -31.63
CA LYS A 16 -22.97 -7.23 -31.75
C LYS A 16 -22.35 -8.49 -32.32
N ASN A 17 -21.61 -8.38 -33.41
CA ASN A 17 -21.01 -9.51 -34.11
C ASN A 17 -19.88 -10.18 -33.30
N TYR A 18 -19.06 -9.40 -32.58
CA TYR A 18 -17.84 -9.92 -31.96
C TYR A 18 -17.89 -10.06 -30.44
N TYR A 19 -18.67 -9.24 -29.73
CA TYR A 19 -18.63 -9.13 -28.26
C TYR A 19 -19.95 -9.50 -27.57
N SER A 20 -21.11 -9.17 -28.15
CA SER A 20 -22.41 -9.31 -27.46
C SER A 20 -22.69 -10.74 -26.97
N GLN A 21 -22.29 -11.75 -27.74
CA GLN A 21 -22.51 -13.16 -27.43
C GLN A 21 -21.49 -13.73 -26.43
N ARG A 22 -20.46 -12.96 -26.07
CA ARG A 22 -19.36 -13.40 -25.20
C ARG A 22 -19.21 -12.52 -23.96
N PRO A 23 -20.29 -12.26 -23.19
CA PRO A 23 -20.22 -11.36 -22.04
C PRO A 23 -19.23 -11.85 -20.98
N LYS A 24 -19.01 -13.17 -20.86
CA LYS A 24 -17.99 -13.74 -19.98
C LYS A 24 -16.55 -13.32 -20.31
N ALA A 25 -16.26 -12.94 -21.56
CA ALA A 25 -14.92 -12.54 -21.98
C ALA A 25 -14.58 -11.07 -21.62
N TRP A 26 -15.57 -10.19 -21.60
CA TRP A 26 -15.34 -8.75 -21.44
C TRP A 26 -16.04 -8.13 -20.23
N ALA A 27 -17.22 -8.61 -19.83
CA ALA A 27 -18.00 -8.00 -18.76
C ALA A 27 -17.42 -8.33 -17.38
N PHE A 28 -17.28 -7.28 -16.57
CA PHE A 28 -16.59 -7.34 -15.29
C PHE A 28 -17.27 -8.27 -14.27
N CYS A 29 -18.60 -8.37 -14.31
CA CYS A 29 -19.37 -9.21 -13.39
C CYS A 29 -19.09 -10.72 -13.51
N PHE A 30 -18.56 -11.18 -14.64
CA PHE A 30 -18.19 -12.59 -14.84
C PHE A 30 -16.74 -12.90 -14.44
N ARG A 31 -15.94 -11.89 -14.07
CA ARG A 31 -14.55 -12.07 -13.62
C ARG A 31 -14.48 -12.40 -12.13
N LEU A 32 -15.15 -13.49 -11.75
CA LEU A 32 -15.18 -13.96 -10.37
C LEU A 32 -13.80 -14.51 -9.96
N ASP A 33 -13.42 -14.26 -8.71
CA ASP A 33 -12.24 -14.82 -8.02
C ASP A 33 -10.86 -14.50 -8.63
N LEU A 34 -10.80 -13.70 -9.71
CA LEU A 34 -9.54 -13.30 -10.36
C LEU A 34 -8.77 -12.23 -9.57
N SER A 35 -9.44 -11.46 -8.70
CA SER A 35 -8.85 -10.39 -7.87
C SER A 35 -8.06 -9.28 -8.61
N LEU A 36 -8.12 -9.24 -9.94
CA LEU A 36 -7.31 -8.37 -10.79
C LEU A 36 -8.18 -7.62 -11.81
N ASN A 37 -8.18 -6.28 -11.74
CA ASN A 37 -8.64 -5.43 -12.83
C ASN A 37 -7.43 -4.98 -13.67
N THR A 38 -6.90 -5.89 -14.49
CA THR A 38 -5.67 -5.67 -15.26
C THR A 38 -5.77 -4.48 -16.21
N ASN A 39 -6.95 -4.20 -16.76
CA ASN A 39 -7.13 -3.14 -17.75
C ASN A 39 -6.74 -1.76 -17.18
N MET A 40 -7.18 -1.45 -15.96
CA MET A 40 -6.89 -0.14 -15.34
C MET A 40 -5.39 0.04 -15.05
N TYR A 41 -4.73 -1.01 -14.55
CA TYR A 41 -3.31 -0.96 -14.24
C TYR A 41 -2.44 -0.88 -15.49
N LEU A 42 -2.81 -1.61 -16.55
CA LEU A 42 -2.11 -1.57 -17.83
C LEU A 42 -2.24 -0.20 -18.50
N GLU A 43 -3.45 0.39 -18.52
CA GLU A 43 -3.67 1.73 -19.07
C GLU A 43 -2.90 2.79 -18.28
N ALA A 44 -2.91 2.73 -16.94
CA ALA A 44 -2.14 3.64 -16.11
C ALA A 44 -0.63 3.51 -16.36
N MET A 45 -0.12 2.28 -16.49
CA MET A 45 1.27 2.00 -16.86
C MET A 45 1.61 2.58 -18.24
N HIS A 46 0.77 2.29 -19.24
CA HIS A 46 0.94 2.78 -20.61
C HIS A 46 0.95 4.30 -20.68
N LYS A 47 0.05 4.97 -19.96
CA LYS A 47 0.00 6.43 -19.87
C LYS A 47 1.30 6.99 -19.27
N LYS A 48 1.78 6.42 -18.16
CA LYS A 48 3.04 6.84 -17.52
C LYS A 48 4.23 6.64 -18.47
N LEU A 49 4.31 5.50 -19.14
CA LEU A 49 5.36 5.22 -20.12
C LEU A 49 5.31 6.19 -21.31
N LYS A 50 4.12 6.38 -21.91
CA LYS A 50 3.92 7.24 -23.08
C LYS A 50 4.27 8.69 -22.77
N TYR A 51 3.75 9.25 -21.68
CA TYR A 51 3.88 10.69 -21.43
C TYR A 51 5.12 11.06 -20.60
N CYS A 52 5.50 10.28 -19.59
CA CYS A 52 6.65 10.62 -18.73
C CYS A 52 7.99 10.12 -19.26
N TYR A 53 8.01 9.04 -20.07
CA TYR A 53 9.26 8.45 -20.55
C TYR A 53 9.47 8.69 -22.05
N MET A 54 8.41 8.57 -22.85
CA MET A 54 8.45 8.73 -24.30
C MET A 54 8.05 10.14 -24.77
N HIS A 55 7.57 11.00 -23.86
CA HIS A 55 7.13 12.37 -24.15
C HIS A 55 6.07 12.44 -25.27
N GLY A 56 5.16 11.47 -25.30
CA GLY A 56 4.10 11.34 -26.31
C GLY A 56 4.59 10.85 -27.68
N LYS A 57 5.90 10.67 -27.88
CA LYS A 57 6.48 10.25 -29.16
C LYS A 57 6.44 8.73 -29.30
N GLN A 58 6.17 8.25 -30.50
CA GLN A 58 6.32 6.83 -30.81
C GLN A 58 7.80 6.49 -30.92
N ASN A 59 8.24 5.45 -30.22
CA ASN A 59 9.60 4.95 -30.34
C ASN A 59 9.62 3.77 -31.31
N ARG A 60 10.30 3.96 -32.46
CA ARG A 60 10.43 2.92 -33.50
C ARG A 60 11.56 1.93 -33.22
N ARG A 61 12.42 2.23 -32.24
CA ARG A 61 13.60 1.45 -31.90
C ARG A 61 13.37 0.60 -30.64
N PHE A 62 13.42 -0.71 -30.83
CA PHE A 62 13.18 -1.69 -29.76
C PHE A 62 14.16 -1.57 -28.60
N ASP A 63 15.45 -1.38 -28.89
CA ASP A 63 16.50 -1.21 -27.87
C ASP A 63 16.24 0.00 -26.96
N LYS A 64 15.79 1.12 -27.54
CA LYS A 64 15.37 2.31 -26.79
C LYS A 64 14.12 2.02 -25.94
N CYS A 65 13.18 1.22 -26.44
CA CYS A 65 11.99 0.83 -25.66
C CYS A 65 12.40 0.02 -24.42
N ILE A 66 13.29 -0.96 -24.57
CA ILE A 66 13.80 -1.74 -23.44
C ILE A 66 14.48 -0.82 -22.42
N SER A 67 15.34 0.10 -22.87
CA SER A 67 16.01 1.04 -21.97
C SER A 67 15.02 1.88 -21.15
N LEU A 68 13.95 2.37 -21.80
CA LEU A 68 12.89 3.12 -21.12
C LEU A 68 12.08 2.26 -20.14
N LEU A 69 11.76 1.02 -20.50
CA LEU A 69 11.08 0.07 -19.60
C LEU A 69 11.93 -0.25 -18.37
N MET A 70 13.24 -0.46 -18.55
CA MET A 70 14.16 -0.69 -17.44
C MET A 70 14.29 0.54 -16.54
N ARG A 71 14.29 1.76 -17.12
CA ARG A 71 14.25 3.01 -16.34
C ARG A 71 12.95 3.12 -15.55
N PHE A 72 11.81 2.89 -16.20
CA PHE A 72 10.50 2.89 -15.55
C PHE A 72 10.43 1.90 -14.38
N ALA A 73 10.88 0.66 -14.57
CA ALA A 73 10.90 -0.34 -13.51
C ALA A 73 11.74 0.10 -12.30
N ARG A 74 12.92 0.67 -12.55
CA ARG A 74 13.80 1.22 -11.50
C ARG A 74 13.12 2.35 -10.71
N ASP A 75 12.48 3.28 -11.40
CA ASP A 75 11.79 4.39 -10.77
C ASP A 75 10.59 3.90 -9.93
N MET A 76 9.84 2.91 -10.42
CA MET A 76 8.73 2.31 -9.66
C MET A 76 9.22 1.61 -8.38
N MET A 77 10.35 0.90 -8.45
CA MET A 77 10.98 0.29 -7.27
C MET A 77 11.40 1.36 -6.26
N PHE A 78 12.04 2.44 -6.73
CA PHE A 78 12.46 3.55 -5.87
C PHE A 78 11.26 4.26 -5.20
N GLU A 79 10.22 4.58 -5.97
CA GLU A 79 8.96 5.13 -5.43
C GLU A 79 8.33 4.20 -4.38
N ARG A 80 8.35 2.88 -4.62
CA ARG A 80 7.84 1.89 -3.66
C ARG A 80 8.65 1.92 -2.36
N THR A 81 9.98 1.95 -2.45
CA THR A 81 10.86 2.07 -1.27
C THR A 81 10.55 3.33 -0.48
N ILE A 82 10.40 4.49 -1.14
CA ILE A 82 10.01 5.73 -0.46
C ILE A 82 8.67 5.59 0.25
N ARG A 83 7.65 5.00 -0.41
CA ARG A 83 6.33 4.77 0.21
C ARG A 83 6.42 3.87 1.45
N MET A 84 7.22 2.81 1.38
CA MET A 84 7.46 1.91 2.50
C MET A 84 8.14 2.62 3.67
N MET A 85 9.18 3.42 3.40
CA MET A 85 9.89 4.18 4.44
C MET A 85 9.00 5.23 5.12
N LYS A 86 8.04 5.80 4.39
CA LYS A 86 7.05 6.73 4.95
C LYS A 86 5.90 6.04 5.68
N ASN A 87 5.90 4.71 5.79
CA ASN A 87 4.79 3.90 6.30
C ASN A 87 3.43 4.27 5.67
N LYS A 88 3.43 4.71 4.40
CA LYS A 88 2.18 5.05 3.72
C LYS A 88 1.42 3.76 3.40
N PRO A 89 0.18 3.59 3.88
CA PRO A 89 -0.61 2.42 3.56
C PRO A 89 -0.86 2.36 2.05
N THR A 90 -0.99 1.14 1.52
CA THR A 90 -1.44 0.96 0.14
C THR A 90 -2.94 1.20 0.07
N LEU A 91 -3.47 1.58 -1.11
CA LEU A 91 -4.91 1.69 -1.34
C LEU A 91 -5.67 0.45 -0.88
N ARG A 92 -5.12 -0.74 -1.15
CA ARG A 92 -5.72 -2.01 -0.72
C ARG A 92 -5.78 -2.11 0.80
N MET A 93 -4.72 -1.71 1.51
CA MET A 93 -4.69 -1.68 2.97
C MET A 93 -5.68 -0.66 3.55
N GLU A 94 -5.77 0.54 2.97
CA GLU A 94 -6.77 1.54 3.36
C GLU A 94 -8.19 1.00 3.21
N GLN A 95 -8.44 0.24 2.14
CA GLN A 95 -9.76 -0.33 1.91
C GLN A 95 -10.06 -1.51 2.85
N ILE A 96 -9.05 -2.29 3.25
CA ILE A 96 -9.18 -3.28 4.33
C ILE A 96 -9.56 -2.57 5.63
N ALA A 97 -8.86 -1.49 6.01
CA ALA A 97 -9.18 -0.72 7.21
C ALA A 97 -10.58 -0.09 7.17
N HIS A 98 -11.00 0.42 6.00
CA HIS A 98 -12.36 0.93 5.79
C HIS A 98 -13.42 -0.17 5.95
N ASN A 99 -13.20 -1.34 5.35
CA ASN A 99 -14.12 -2.48 5.45
C ASN A 99 -14.17 -3.05 6.88
N HIS A 100 -13.06 -3.04 7.60
CA HIS A 100 -13.02 -3.36 9.02
C HIS A 100 -13.97 -2.44 9.81
N ARG A 101 -13.85 -1.12 9.66
CA ARG A 101 -14.74 -0.16 10.35
C ARG A 101 -16.20 -0.38 10.01
N ARG A 102 -16.52 -0.55 8.72
CA ARG A 102 -17.89 -0.83 8.25
C ARG A 102 -18.45 -2.17 8.69
N SER A 103 -17.59 -3.09 9.14
CA SER A 103 -18.08 -4.34 9.72
C SER A 103 -18.84 -4.08 11.01
N ILE A 104 -18.45 -3.07 11.79
CA ILE A 104 -19.05 -2.71 13.09
C ILE A 104 -20.55 -2.44 12.94
N ASP A 105 -20.95 -1.82 11.81
CA ASP A 105 -22.35 -1.54 11.49
C ASP A 105 -23.21 -2.78 11.14
N ILE A 106 -22.61 -3.97 11.10
CA ILE A 106 -23.33 -5.23 10.90
C ILE A 106 -23.60 -5.81 12.28
N GLU A 107 -24.86 -5.79 12.71
CA GLU A 107 -25.27 -6.34 14.00
C GLU A 107 -24.96 -7.85 14.10
N SER A 108 -24.56 -8.31 15.30
CA SER A 108 -24.30 -9.73 15.55
C SER A 108 -25.51 -10.62 15.28
N SER A 109 -26.73 -10.11 15.50
CA SER A 109 -28.01 -10.79 15.22
C SER A 109 -28.19 -11.16 13.74
N LYS A 110 -27.53 -10.44 12.83
CA LYS A 110 -27.60 -10.65 11.38
C LYS A 110 -26.63 -11.72 10.88
N ILE A 111 -25.79 -12.26 11.76
CA ILE A 111 -24.77 -13.25 11.44
C ILE A 111 -25.19 -14.58 12.06
N LYS A 112 -25.49 -15.56 11.22
CA LYS A 112 -25.86 -16.92 11.66
C LYS A 112 -24.78 -17.90 11.25
N LYS A 113 -24.19 -18.60 12.22
CA LYS A 113 -23.32 -19.74 11.92
C LYS A 113 -24.19 -20.89 11.42
N ILE A 114 -23.91 -21.40 10.22
CA ILE A 114 -24.67 -22.49 9.60
C ILE A 114 -23.88 -23.81 9.59
N ASP A 115 -22.55 -23.73 9.66
CA ASP A 115 -21.65 -24.88 9.71
C ASP A 115 -20.38 -24.54 10.52
N ILE A 116 -19.50 -25.51 10.76
CA ILE A 116 -18.23 -25.37 11.51
C ILE A 116 -17.43 -24.16 11.00
N ASP A 117 -17.28 -24.06 9.69
CA ASP A 117 -16.46 -23.05 9.00
C ASP A 117 -17.29 -22.10 8.12
N THR A 118 -18.62 -22.08 8.25
CA THR A 118 -19.47 -21.25 7.38
C THR A 118 -20.51 -20.43 8.13
N TRP A 119 -20.63 -19.17 7.73
CA TRP A 119 -21.56 -18.18 8.25
C TRP A 119 -22.44 -17.60 7.14
N LEU A 120 -23.66 -17.25 7.54
CA LEU A 120 -24.63 -16.53 6.73
C LEU A 120 -24.80 -15.12 7.29
N VAL A 121 -24.54 -14.11 6.47
CA VAL A 121 -24.58 -12.69 6.84
C VAL A 121 -25.72 -12.00 6.09
N HIS A 122 -26.74 -11.56 6.82
CA HIS A 122 -27.89 -10.90 6.22
C HIS A 122 -27.56 -9.47 5.79
N SER A 123 -28.09 -9.07 4.63
CA SER A 123 -27.99 -7.69 4.16
C SER A 123 -28.80 -6.76 5.08
N LYS A 124 -28.43 -5.47 5.11
CA LYS A 124 -29.28 -4.42 5.70
C LYS A 124 -30.61 -4.30 4.97
N THR A 125 -30.65 -4.61 3.67
CA THR A 125 -31.87 -4.63 2.86
C THR A 125 -32.54 -6.01 2.95
N PRO A 126 -33.79 -6.10 3.43
CA PRO A 126 -34.47 -7.38 3.65
C PRO A 126 -34.62 -8.24 2.37
N ASP A 127 -34.75 -7.60 1.20
CA ASP A 127 -35.01 -8.30 -0.07
C ASP A 127 -33.75 -8.84 -0.78
N LYS A 128 -32.57 -8.67 -0.18
CA LYS A 128 -31.33 -9.18 -0.78
C LYS A 128 -30.95 -10.51 -0.15
N ASN A 129 -30.61 -11.47 -1.02
CA ASN A 129 -30.05 -12.75 -0.60
C ASN A 129 -28.88 -12.52 0.39
N PRO A 130 -28.83 -13.32 1.47
CA PRO A 130 -27.73 -13.24 2.43
C PRO A 130 -26.39 -13.60 1.77
N TYR A 131 -25.32 -13.07 2.33
CA TYR A 131 -23.96 -13.40 1.91
C TYR A 131 -23.45 -14.62 2.67
N THR A 132 -22.78 -15.53 1.97
CA THR A 132 -22.11 -16.67 2.59
C THR A 132 -20.65 -16.31 2.78
N VAL A 133 -20.14 -16.55 3.99
CA VAL A 133 -18.72 -16.45 4.34
C VAL A 133 -18.25 -17.82 4.79
N SER A 134 -17.16 -18.31 4.21
CA SER A 134 -16.55 -19.58 4.63
C SER A 134 -15.10 -19.36 4.99
N PHE A 135 -14.66 -19.98 6.07
CA PHE A 135 -13.25 -20.09 6.42
C PHE A 135 -12.64 -21.21 5.57
N ASN A 136 -11.59 -20.88 4.85
CA ASN A 136 -10.86 -21.84 4.05
C ASN A 136 -9.61 -22.20 4.84
N ASN A 137 -9.50 -23.46 5.26
CA ASN A 137 -8.29 -23.99 5.89
C ASN A 137 -7.14 -24.19 4.88
N SER A 138 -7.01 -23.28 3.91
CA SER A 138 -5.92 -23.28 2.93
C SER A 138 -4.65 -22.75 3.58
N GLU A 139 -3.52 -23.32 3.17
CA GLU A 139 -2.14 -23.05 3.63
C GLU A 139 -1.93 -21.73 4.37
N ASN A 140 -1.38 -21.84 5.59
CA ASN A 140 -1.06 -20.73 6.46
C ASN A 140 -0.36 -19.59 5.71
N CYS A 141 -1.12 -18.55 5.36
CA CYS A 141 -0.57 -17.35 4.76
C CYS A 141 0.24 -16.58 5.81
N MET A 142 1.53 -16.88 5.89
CA MET A 142 2.42 -16.31 6.89
C MET A 142 2.86 -14.88 6.49
N LYS A 143 2.74 -13.92 7.42
CA LYS A 143 3.19 -12.52 7.24
C LYS A 143 2.59 -11.83 5.99
N CYS A 144 1.30 -12.03 5.75
CA CYS A 144 0.63 -11.42 4.62
C CYS A 144 0.66 -9.88 4.71
N PRO A 145 1.13 -9.14 3.68
CA PRO A 145 1.08 -7.68 3.66
C PRO A 145 -0.35 -7.13 3.50
N LEU A 146 -1.35 -8.01 3.34
CA LEU A 146 -2.77 -7.70 3.28
C LEU A 146 -3.52 -8.23 4.52
N ALA A 147 -2.79 -8.54 5.60
CA ALA A 147 -3.42 -8.83 6.88
C ALA A 147 -4.08 -7.57 7.44
N CYS A 148 -5.28 -7.72 7.99
CA CYS A 148 -5.93 -6.65 8.74
C CYS A 148 -5.08 -6.32 9.98
N PRO A 149 -4.73 -5.05 10.22
CA PRO A 149 -3.93 -4.69 11.39
C PRO A 149 -4.56 -5.09 12.73
N SER A 150 -5.90 -5.02 12.82
CA SER A 150 -6.63 -5.32 14.06
C SER A 150 -6.67 -6.81 14.38
N TYR A 151 -6.96 -7.65 13.38
CA TYR A 151 -7.14 -9.10 13.58
C TYR A 151 -5.89 -9.93 13.25
N ARG A 152 -4.91 -9.34 12.55
CA ARG A 152 -3.73 -10.02 11.98
C ARG A 152 -4.04 -11.21 11.06
N ILE A 153 -5.28 -11.32 10.61
CA ILE A 153 -5.79 -12.29 9.65
C ILE A 153 -5.84 -11.65 8.26
N CYS A 154 -5.73 -12.43 7.19
CA CYS A 154 -5.78 -11.93 5.81
C CYS A 154 -6.95 -12.51 5.01
N VAL A 155 -7.25 -11.86 3.88
CA VAL A 155 -8.33 -12.25 2.97
C VAL A 155 -8.20 -13.68 2.42
N HIS A 156 -6.98 -14.24 2.34
CA HIS A 156 -6.74 -15.56 1.76
C HIS A 156 -7.33 -16.72 2.59
N GLN A 157 -7.57 -16.50 3.87
CA GLN A 157 -8.14 -17.52 4.78
C GLN A 157 -9.66 -17.63 4.69
N PHE A 158 -10.31 -16.81 3.86
CA PHE A 158 -11.77 -16.77 3.77
C PHE A 158 -12.24 -16.69 2.33
N THR A 159 -13.48 -17.11 2.12
CA THR A 159 -14.29 -16.76 0.96
C THR A 159 -15.52 -16.00 1.37
N CYS A 160 -15.99 -15.11 0.50
CA CYS A 160 -17.28 -14.46 0.67
C CYS A 160 -17.97 -14.31 -0.68
N THR A 161 -19.31 -14.43 -0.72
CA THR A 161 -20.09 -14.27 -1.96
C THR A 161 -20.32 -12.81 -2.37
N CYS A 162 -19.89 -11.84 -1.56
CA CYS A 162 -20.09 -10.43 -1.87
C CYS A 162 -19.13 -9.92 -2.97
N VAL A 163 -19.53 -8.83 -3.64
CA VAL A 163 -18.75 -8.20 -4.73
C VAL A 163 -17.35 -7.76 -4.28
N ASP A 164 -17.20 -7.27 -3.06
CA ASP A 164 -15.89 -6.83 -2.54
C ASP A 164 -14.89 -7.99 -2.46
N TYR A 165 -15.37 -9.21 -2.24
CA TYR A 165 -14.53 -10.40 -2.29
C TYR A 165 -14.47 -10.97 -3.72
N LYS A 166 -15.61 -11.36 -4.29
CA LYS A 166 -15.69 -12.09 -5.56
C LYS A 166 -15.12 -11.33 -6.74
N ILE A 167 -15.23 -10.01 -6.75
CA ILE A 167 -14.81 -9.19 -7.88
C ILE A 167 -13.53 -8.42 -7.54
N LYS A 168 -13.48 -7.76 -6.38
CA LYS A 168 -12.33 -6.94 -6.00
C LYS A 168 -11.22 -7.74 -5.30
N GLY A 169 -11.47 -8.98 -4.89
CA GLY A 169 -10.51 -9.81 -4.15
C GLY A 169 -10.07 -9.20 -2.83
N ASN A 170 -10.90 -8.37 -2.21
CA ASN A 170 -10.53 -7.62 -1.01
C ASN A 170 -11.16 -8.21 0.26
N PHE A 171 -10.53 -7.93 1.40
CA PHE A 171 -11.06 -8.30 2.71
C PHE A 171 -12.32 -7.48 2.97
N CYS A 172 -13.49 -8.11 2.87
CA CYS A 172 -14.76 -7.41 2.92
C CYS A 172 -15.29 -7.25 4.34
N LYS A 173 -16.23 -6.32 4.52
CA LYS A 173 -16.90 -6.09 5.82
C LYS A 173 -17.61 -7.33 6.37
N HIS A 174 -18.09 -8.25 5.52
CA HIS A 174 -18.79 -9.45 5.97
C HIS A 174 -17.83 -10.42 6.65
N VAL A 175 -16.64 -10.64 6.08
CA VAL A 175 -15.64 -11.49 6.71
C VAL A 175 -15.15 -10.88 8.02
N HIS A 176 -14.90 -9.57 8.06
CA HIS A 176 -14.57 -8.87 9.31
C HIS A 176 -15.65 -9.04 10.39
N ALA A 177 -16.93 -8.98 10.01
CA ALA A 177 -18.02 -9.15 10.96
C ALA A 177 -18.10 -10.59 11.49
N CYS A 178 -17.87 -11.60 10.64
CA CYS A 178 -17.78 -13.01 11.05
C CYS A 178 -16.63 -13.25 12.03
N ILE A 179 -15.44 -12.69 11.78
CA ILE A 179 -14.30 -12.78 12.69
C ILE A 179 -14.66 -12.16 14.04
N ARG A 180 -15.19 -10.93 14.04
CA ARG A 180 -15.58 -10.23 15.27
C ARG A 180 -16.59 -11.03 16.10
N VAL A 181 -17.61 -11.62 15.48
CA VAL A 181 -18.60 -12.44 16.21
C VAL A 181 -18.00 -13.74 16.72
N SER A 182 -17.05 -14.33 15.98
CA SER A 182 -16.36 -15.55 16.39
C SER A 182 -15.41 -15.29 17.56
N GLU A 183 -14.67 -14.18 17.56
CA GLU A 183 -13.77 -13.78 18.65
C GLU A 183 -14.52 -13.30 19.90
N LYS A 184 -15.67 -12.62 19.74
CA LYS A 184 -16.53 -12.22 20.88
C LYS A 184 -17.12 -13.39 21.65
N ASN A 185 -17.18 -14.58 21.05
CA ASN A 185 -17.57 -15.79 21.78
C ASN A 185 -16.44 -16.33 22.67
N ASP A 186 -15.20 -15.80 22.56
CA ASP A 186 -14.04 -16.25 23.31
C ASP A 186 -13.37 -15.18 24.21
N THR A 187 -13.57 -13.86 24.05
CA THR A 187 -13.27 -12.84 25.09
C THR A 187 -13.70 -11.41 24.69
N GLU A 188 -14.16 -10.61 25.65
CA GLU A 188 -14.44 -9.17 25.50
C GLU A 188 -13.13 -8.35 25.43
N ILE A 189 -12.93 -7.53 24.38
CA ILE A 189 -11.82 -6.55 24.34
C ILE A 189 -12.30 -5.18 23.86
N ASN A 190 -11.87 -4.16 24.61
CA ASN A 190 -12.01 -2.72 24.41
C ASN A 190 -11.43 -2.25 23.07
N ILE A 191 -12.14 -1.34 22.39
CA ILE A 191 -11.71 -0.72 21.13
C ILE A 191 -11.22 0.69 21.45
N ASP A 192 -9.94 0.95 21.15
CA ASP A 192 -9.38 2.31 21.14
C ASP A 192 -9.61 2.92 19.75
N GLU A 193 -10.37 4.01 19.69
CA GLU A 193 -10.65 4.79 18.49
C GLU A 193 -9.50 5.76 18.23
N ASP A 194 -8.85 5.69 17.05
CA ASP A 194 -8.75 6.88 16.18
C ASP A 194 -7.91 6.65 14.90
N ARG A 195 -8.56 6.88 13.75
CA ARG A 195 -8.07 7.71 12.63
C ARG A 195 -9.06 7.62 11.48
N ALA A 196 -9.91 8.64 11.39
CA ALA A 196 -10.60 8.97 10.15
C ALA A 196 -9.59 9.61 9.18
N THR A 197 -9.55 9.12 7.93
CA THR A 197 -8.98 9.90 6.83
C THR A 197 -9.99 9.98 5.69
N SER A 198 -10.45 11.23 5.53
CA SER A 198 -11.32 11.82 4.51
C SER A 198 -10.86 11.65 3.04
N ALA A 199 -9.89 10.77 2.75
CA ALA A 199 -9.29 10.66 1.42
C ALA A 199 -10.10 9.81 0.41
N PHE A 200 -11.18 9.16 0.87
CA PHE A 200 -12.01 8.30 0.03
C PHE A 200 -12.92 9.09 -0.93
N GLU A 201 -13.49 10.20 -0.49
CA GLU A 201 -14.47 10.94 -1.30
C GLU A 201 -13.83 11.68 -2.47
N GLU A 202 -12.60 12.21 -2.30
CA GLU A 202 -11.91 12.92 -3.38
C GLU A 202 -11.48 12.01 -4.53
N HIS A 203 -11.04 10.77 -4.27
CA HIS A 203 -10.60 9.88 -5.34
C HIS A 203 -11.75 9.14 -6.04
N SER A 204 -12.84 8.82 -5.32
CA SER A 204 -14.04 8.25 -5.92
C SER A 204 -14.72 9.23 -6.88
N ASN A 205 -14.76 10.53 -6.53
CA ASN A 205 -15.35 11.55 -7.39
C ASN A 205 -14.49 11.81 -8.65
N TYR A 206 -13.16 11.68 -8.56
CA TYR A 206 -12.25 11.83 -9.71
C TYR A 206 -12.29 10.65 -10.68
N VAL A 207 -12.74 9.47 -10.24
CA VAL A 207 -12.83 8.25 -11.06
C VAL A 207 -14.17 8.15 -11.80
N VAL A 208 -15.21 8.87 -11.36
CA VAL A 208 -16.55 8.87 -11.99
C VAL A 208 -16.73 10.03 -12.97
N GLN A 209 -16.06 11.17 -12.76
CA GLN A 209 -15.99 12.23 -13.77
C GLN A 209 -14.61 12.19 -14.41
N GLY A 210 -14.55 11.83 -15.70
CA GLY A 210 -13.31 11.87 -16.50
C GLY A 210 -12.79 13.28 -16.72
N SER A 211 -12.45 14.00 -15.65
CA SER A 211 -11.82 15.30 -15.71
C SER A 211 -10.34 15.14 -16.05
N GLN A 212 -9.91 15.92 -17.03
CA GLN A 212 -8.55 15.94 -17.50
C GLN A 212 -7.63 16.37 -16.36
N ILE A 213 -6.60 15.56 -16.09
CA ILE A 213 -5.45 16.01 -15.31
C ILE A 213 -4.78 17.09 -16.15
N THR A 214 -5.10 18.36 -15.86
CA THR A 214 -4.27 19.48 -16.27
C THR A 214 -2.89 19.26 -15.64
N SER A 215 -1.87 19.28 -16.49
CA SER A 215 -0.46 19.15 -16.12
C SER A 215 -0.10 20.14 -15.01
N VAL A 216 0.06 19.64 -13.79
CA VAL A 216 0.82 20.35 -12.77
C VAL A 216 2.29 20.03 -13.04
N ASP A 217 2.97 21.01 -13.64
CA ASP A 217 4.40 21.01 -13.86
C ASP A 217 5.09 21.16 -12.48
N GLN A 218 5.30 20.06 -11.75
CA GLN A 218 6.13 20.06 -10.54
C GLN A 218 7.56 19.65 -10.91
N LYS A 219 8.30 20.61 -11.48
CA LYS A 219 9.75 20.70 -11.27
C LYS A 219 10.01 21.31 -9.89
N GLU A 220 9.75 20.56 -8.82
CA GLU A 220 10.43 20.84 -7.56
C GLU A 220 11.68 19.96 -7.51
N SER A 221 12.83 20.56 -7.87
CA SER A 221 14.12 19.93 -7.64
C SER A 221 14.27 19.71 -6.13
N VAL A 222 14.15 18.46 -5.69
CA VAL A 222 14.37 18.06 -4.29
C VAL A 222 15.74 18.59 -3.86
N SER A 223 15.75 19.43 -2.82
CA SER A 223 16.98 20.04 -2.29
C SER A 223 18.05 18.99 -2.02
N THR A 224 19.30 19.30 -2.38
CA THR A 224 20.47 18.43 -2.13
C THR A 224 20.52 17.98 -0.67
N SER A 225 20.11 18.85 0.26
CA SER A 225 20.00 18.53 1.69
C SER A 225 18.98 17.41 1.95
N THR A 226 17.77 17.53 1.40
CA THR A 226 16.72 16.50 1.55
C THR A 226 17.15 15.16 0.97
N ARG A 227 17.85 15.17 -0.19
CA ARG A 227 18.39 13.95 -0.81
C ARG A 227 19.50 13.32 0.04
N PHE A 228 20.38 14.14 0.61
CA PHE A 228 21.46 13.70 1.48
C PHE A 228 20.92 13.06 2.77
N THR A 229 20.00 13.74 3.47
CA THR A 229 19.35 13.21 4.69
C THR A 229 18.61 11.90 4.42
N ALA A 230 17.92 11.78 3.28
CA ALA A 230 17.23 10.55 2.92
C ALA A 230 18.19 9.35 2.73
N LEU A 231 19.36 9.57 2.13
CA LEU A 231 20.38 8.54 1.94
C LEU A 231 21.02 8.08 3.27
N ILE A 232 21.26 9.01 4.20
CA ILE A 232 21.77 8.67 5.54
C ILE A 232 20.75 7.83 6.30
N ASN A 233 19.47 8.23 6.31
CA ASN A 233 18.42 7.47 7.00
C ASN A 233 18.22 6.07 6.41
N ALA A 234 18.32 5.93 5.08
CA ALA A 234 18.29 4.61 4.43
C ALA A 234 19.48 3.73 4.82
N THR A 235 20.67 4.33 4.93
CA THR A 235 21.89 3.63 5.35
C THR A 235 21.76 3.12 6.79
N ILE A 236 21.25 3.95 7.72
CA ILE A 236 21.01 3.57 9.12
C ILE A 236 20.07 2.35 9.21
N GLY A 237 19.02 2.32 8.38
CA GLY A 237 18.07 1.20 8.36
C GLY A 237 18.67 -0.14 7.90
N ILE A 238 19.74 -0.12 7.10
CA ILE A 238 20.38 -1.34 6.56
C ILE A 238 21.50 -1.83 7.50
N VAL A 239 22.18 -0.92 8.20
CA VAL A 239 23.33 -1.23 9.08
C VAL A 239 23.00 -2.22 10.20
N SER A 240 21.74 -2.27 10.67
CA SER A 240 21.31 -3.25 11.69
C SER A 240 21.26 -4.69 11.17
N THR A 241 21.25 -4.89 9.86
CA THR A 241 21.08 -6.21 9.20
C THR A 241 22.32 -6.69 8.44
N THR A 242 23.39 -5.91 8.41
CA THR A 242 24.61 -6.23 7.64
C THR A 242 25.67 -6.97 8.45
N THR A 243 26.54 -7.70 7.74
CA THR A 243 27.67 -8.45 8.32
C THR A 243 28.74 -7.52 8.89
N ASP A 244 29.52 -7.99 9.86
CA ASP A 244 30.54 -7.18 10.53
C ASP A 244 31.69 -6.76 9.59
N GLU A 245 32.00 -7.57 8.58
CA GLU A 245 32.95 -7.19 7.52
C GLU A 245 32.44 -6.01 6.68
N ALA A 246 31.14 -5.98 6.36
CA ALA A 246 30.52 -4.87 5.64
C ALA A 246 30.45 -3.60 6.50
N LYS A 247 30.20 -3.73 7.80
CA LYS A 247 30.26 -2.62 8.76
C LYS A 247 31.66 -2.02 8.85
N LEU A 248 32.71 -2.84 8.90
CA LEU A 248 34.10 -2.37 8.97
C LEU A 248 34.52 -1.58 7.72
N LYS A 249 34.11 -2.04 6.53
CA LYS A 249 34.31 -1.28 5.27
C LYS A 249 33.48 0.02 5.25
N GLY A 250 32.27 -0.03 5.81
CA GLY A 250 31.39 1.13 5.97
C GLY A 250 31.96 2.21 6.88
N ILE A 251 32.58 1.84 8.01
CA ILE A 251 33.20 2.78 8.96
C ILE A 251 34.25 3.66 8.26
N LYS A 252 35.15 3.06 7.47
CA LYS A 252 36.17 3.83 6.71
C LYS A 252 35.55 4.87 5.76
N LYS A 253 34.41 4.54 5.15
CA LYS A 253 33.68 5.45 4.25
C LYS A 253 32.87 6.51 4.99
N LEU A 254 32.42 6.22 6.21
CA LEU A 254 31.79 7.21 7.08
C LEU A 254 32.82 8.21 7.62
N ASP A 255 34.04 7.77 7.95
CA ASP A 255 35.12 8.67 8.35
C ASP A 255 35.52 9.63 7.22
N GLU A 256 35.66 9.12 5.98
CA GLU A 256 35.88 9.95 4.79
C GLU A 256 34.75 10.97 4.60
N LEU A 257 33.49 10.56 4.75
CA LEU A 257 32.32 11.44 4.66
C LEU A 257 32.35 12.53 5.74
N MET A 258 32.68 12.16 6.99
CA MET A 258 32.75 13.07 8.12
C MET A 258 33.82 14.14 7.90
N MET A 259 34.99 13.76 7.39
CA MET A 259 36.06 14.70 7.02
C MET A 259 35.60 15.69 5.93
N ILE A 260 34.90 15.20 4.90
CA ILE A 260 34.36 16.06 3.82
C ILE A 260 33.36 17.08 4.40
N LEU A 261 32.46 16.64 5.28
CA LEU A 261 31.45 17.51 5.89
C LEU A 261 32.06 18.55 6.85
N GLN A 262 33.09 18.18 7.61
CA GLN A 262 33.82 19.10 8.49
C GLN A 262 34.59 20.15 7.70
N ASN A 263 35.24 19.77 6.59
CA ASN A 263 35.90 20.72 5.71
C ASN A 263 34.92 21.68 5.01
N GLY A 264 33.66 21.28 4.84
CA GLY A 264 32.59 22.14 4.32
C GLY A 264 32.06 23.20 5.30
N GLN A 265 32.40 23.11 6.60
CA GLN A 265 31.98 24.08 7.63
C GLN A 265 32.95 25.25 7.82
N ILE A 266 34.16 25.18 7.25
CA ILE A 266 35.22 26.18 7.41
C ILE A 266 35.24 27.08 6.16
N ASN A 267 34.31 28.03 6.05
CA ASN A 267 34.45 29.21 5.15
C ASN A 267 33.49 30.38 5.50
N SER A 268 32.83 30.36 6.66
CA SER A 268 31.92 31.45 7.07
C SER A 268 32.10 31.81 8.54
N ALA A 269 33.25 32.37 8.91
CA ALA A 269 33.41 33.10 10.17
C ALA A 269 34.69 33.95 10.17
N SER A 270 34.68 35.06 9.44
CA SER A 270 35.61 36.18 9.67
C SER A 270 34.81 37.45 9.95
N SER A 271 34.33 37.60 11.19
CA SER A 271 34.10 38.90 11.84
C SER A 271 33.60 38.72 13.29
N SER A 272 34.54 38.77 14.24
CA SER A 272 34.49 39.50 15.53
C SER A 272 33.26 39.45 16.47
N GLY A 273 33.39 38.65 17.55
CA GLY A 273 33.26 39.06 18.98
C GLY A 273 31.89 38.92 19.71
N PRO A 274 31.87 38.77 21.06
CA PRO A 274 32.71 37.95 21.93
C PRO A 274 31.92 36.87 22.71
N PHE A 275 32.69 35.91 23.22
CA PHE A 275 32.42 34.87 24.21
C PHE A 275 31.22 35.04 25.17
N PHE A 276 30.40 33.99 25.27
CA PHE A 276 29.89 33.49 26.56
C PHE A 276 29.95 31.96 26.57
N GLN A 277 30.67 31.43 27.55
CA GLN A 277 30.94 30.03 27.80
C GLN A 277 29.90 29.51 28.80
N ILE A 278 29.14 28.48 28.46
CA ILE A 278 28.37 27.69 29.45
C ILE A 278 28.64 26.21 29.19
N GLN A 279 29.41 25.61 30.09
CA GLN A 279 29.56 24.17 30.26
C GLN A 279 28.22 23.55 30.66
N LEU A 280 27.86 22.41 30.06
CA LEU A 280 26.91 21.47 30.65
C LEU A 280 27.53 20.07 30.64
N THR A 281 27.71 19.59 31.86
CA THR A 281 28.28 18.32 32.29
C THR A 281 27.33 17.16 32.01
N CYS A 282 27.91 15.99 31.74
CA CYS A 282 27.20 14.73 31.52
C CYS A 282 27.15 13.93 32.84
N PRO A 283 26.00 13.38 33.29
CA PRO A 283 25.99 12.44 34.40
C PRO A 283 26.05 10.99 33.88
N ALA A 284 27.07 10.26 34.31
CA ALA A 284 27.11 8.81 34.26
C ALA A 284 26.36 8.24 35.48
N THR A 285 25.49 7.25 35.27
CA THR A 285 24.92 6.46 36.37
C THR A 285 25.16 4.97 36.10
N LYS A 286 25.95 4.36 36.98
CA LYS A 286 26.23 2.93 37.07
C LYS A 286 24.98 2.16 37.48
N ILE A 287 24.74 0.99 36.88
CA ILE A 287 23.92 -0.06 37.48
C ILE A 287 24.77 -1.34 37.56
N LEU A 288 24.74 -1.92 38.76
CA LEU A 288 25.54 -3.05 39.24
C LEU A 288 25.25 -4.37 38.51
N ILE A 289 26.32 -5.15 38.31
CA ILE A 289 26.27 -6.58 37.99
C ILE A 289 26.44 -7.35 39.30
N ASN A 290 25.39 -8.05 39.75
CA ASN A 290 25.48 -9.06 40.81
C ASN A 290 25.94 -10.38 40.19
N ASN A 291 27.20 -10.76 40.41
CA ASN A 291 27.67 -12.14 40.20
C ASN A 291 27.78 -12.84 41.56
N VAL A 292 26.93 -13.84 41.76
CA VAL A 292 27.06 -14.86 42.80
C VAL A 292 28.13 -15.85 42.33
N SER A 293 29.18 -16.04 43.13
CA SER A 293 30.08 -17.20 43.01
C SER A 293 30.45 -17.74 44.38
N THR A 294 29.91 -18.92 44.65
CA THR A 294 30.56 -20.13 45.19
C THR A 294 31.92 -20.07 45.90
N ARG A 295 31.95 -20.81 47.02
CA ARG A 295 33.04 -21.55 47.72
C ARG A 295 33.96 -20.76 48.67
N LEU A 296 33.75 -20.93 49.97
CA LEU A 296 34.28 -22.04 50.80
C LEU A 296 33.39 -22.23 52.03
#